data_AF-A0A6C0HL58-F1
#
_entry.id   AF-A0A6C0HL58-F1
#
_cell.length_a   1.000
_cell.length_b   1.000
_cell.length_c   1.000
_cell.angle_alpha   90.00
_cell.angle_beta   90.00
_cell.angle_gamma   90.00
#
_symmetry.space_group_name_H-M   'P 1'
#
loop_
_entity.id
_entity.type
_entity.pdbx_description
1 polymer ?
#
loop_
_entity_poly.entity_id
_entity_poly.type
_entity_poly.pdbx_seq_one_letter_code
_entity_poly.pdbx_strand_id
1 'polypeptide(L)'
;MIVSLYSHGLSPADMKPSNGARPQMIIIGGAPGVGKTTQARRFLMERGENYDTFYHVSFDAILESHAVYRERTGAAYRALMENRAPGPLTDEELGILSGVSASMQSSRELYGRTIRSLRKEALEYGVEQGWNIVYDTTFCTNVLERDILPLLHSYDITVLHVVAPEEQIKRQLEARHVQMIQEGWIRAMPIKKTREFMEECQRMFHSICQYVKINGLHICCEERVNDPL
;
A
#
# COMPACT_ATOMS: atom_id res chain seq x y z
N MET A 1 17.79 4.37 10.47
CA MET A 1 17.07 5.22 9.51
C MET A 1 15.63 4.72 9.47
N ILE A 2 14.72 5.39 10.17
CA ILE A 2 13.30 5.05 10.15
C ILE A 2 12.73 5.70 8.89
N VAL A 3 12.15 4.85 8.06
CA VAL A 3 11.75 5.16 6.69
C VAL A 3 10.44 5.96 6.76
N SER A 4 10.52 7.28 6.94
CA SER A 4 9.44 8.20 6.55
C SER A 4 9.45 8.25 5.03
N LEU A 5 8.40 7.77 4.37
CA LEU A 5 8.43 7.60 2.93
C LEU A 5 7.98 8.81 2.13
N TYR A 6 7.17 9.70 2.68
CA TYR A 6 6.75 10.89 1.95
C TYR A 6 6.37 12.00 2.94
N SER A 7 7.36 12.76 3.39
CA SER A 7 7.13 14.09 3.95
C SER A 7 7.86 15.06 3.02
N HIS A 8 7.16 15.56 2.01
CA HIS A 8 7.69 16.49 1.00
C HIS A 8 8.08 17.83 1.65
N GLY A 9 9.21 17.87 2.37
CA GLY A 9 9.68 19.07 3.06
C GLY A 9 8.84 19.53 4.25
N LEU A 10 7.82 18.75 4.66
CA LEU A 10 6.98 19.06 5.81
C LEU A 10 7.70 18.74 7.12
N SER A 11 7.44 19.56 8.14
CA SER A 11 7.98 19.34 9.47
C SER A 11 7.19 18.25 10.20
N PRO A 12 7.80 17.51 11.13
CA PRO A 12 7.09 16.59 12.02
C PRO A 12 5.89 17.19 12.77
N ALA A 13 5.86 18.51 12.97
CA ALA A 13 4.76 19.19 13.64
C ALA A 13 3.51 19.26 12.75
N ASP A 14 3.68 19.31 11.42
CA ASP A 14 2.58 19.38 10.46
C ASP A 14 1.76 18.08 10.42
N MET A 15 2.34 16.97 10.92
CA MET A 15 1.67 15.66 10.97
C MET A 15 0.82 15.44 12.21
N LYS A 16 0.87 16.36 13.18
CA LYS A 16 0.09 16.25 14.42
C LYS A 16 -1.37 16.62 14.17
N PRO A 17 -2.32 16.02 14.91
CA PRO A 17 -3.70 16.49 14.90
C PRO A 17 -3.78 17.95 15.37
N SER A 18 -4.72 18.70 14.81
CA SER A 18 -4.96 20.09 15.19
C SER A 18 -5.59 20.18 16.58
N ASN A 19 -5.16 21.17 17.38
CA ASN A 19 -5.85 21.64 18.59
C ASN A 19 -6.27 20.55 19.61
N GLY A 20 -5.42 19.55 19.85
CA GLY A 20 -5.70 18.51 20.84
C GLY A 20 -6.76 17.49 20.42
N ALA A 21 -7.16 17.47 19.15
CA ALA A 21 -7.94 16.39 18.59
C ALA A 21 -7.19 15.05 18.71
N ARG A 22 -7.93 13.94 18.72
CA ARG A 22 -7.34 12.61 18.65
C ARG A 22 -6.66 12.44 17.28
N PRO A 23 -5.51 11.76 17.20
CA PRO A 23 -4.86 11.50 15.93
C PRO A 23 -5.73 10.58 15.08
N GLN A 24 -5.73 10.82 13.77
CA GLN A 24 -6.51 10.07 12.81
C GLN A 24 -5.67 9.00 12.12
N MET A 25 -6.27 7.86 11.81
CA MET A 25 -5.64 6.83 11.00
C MET A 25 -6.58 6.39 9.88
N ILE A 26 -6.11 6.56 8.64
CA ILE A 26 -6.82 6.14 7.45
C ILE A 26 -6.17 4.88 6.91
N ILE A 27 -6.87 3.76 6.98
CA ILE A 27 -6.42 2.48 6.46
C ILE A 27 -7.00 2.33 5.07
N ILE A 28 -6.15 2.18 4.07
CA ILE A 28 -6.57 2.19 2.67
C ILE A 28 -6.23 0.86 2.07
N GLY A 29 -7.27 0.16 1.58
CA GLY A 29 -7.13 -1.15 0.97
C GLY A 29 -7.83 -1.23 -0.37
N GLY A 30 -7.35 -2.16 -1.20
CA GLY A 30 -7.85 -2.40 -2.54
C GLY A 30 -6.78 -3.07 -3.40
N ALA A 31 -7.20 -3.59 -4.55
CA ALA A 31 -6.34 -4.32 -5.47
C ALA A 31 -5.13 -3.46 -5.92
N PRO A 32 -3.98 -4.07 -6.24
CA PRO A 32 -2.87 -3.35 -6.87
C PRO A 32 -3.33 -2.64 -8.14
N GLY A 33 -2.99 -1.36 -8.32
CA GLY A 33 -3.41 -0.59 -9.50
C GLY A 33 -4.86 -0.08 -9.46
N VAL A 34 -5.54 -0.08 -8.31
CA VAL A 34 -6.91 0.46 -8.18
C VAL A 34 -6.98 1.97 -7.99
N GLY A 35 -5.85 2.64 -7.75
CA GLY A 35 -5.80 4.10 -7.50
C GLY A 35 -6.03 4.51 -6.03
N LYS A 36 -5.53 3.69 -5.08
CA LYS A 36 -5.66 3.96 -3.63
C LYS A 36 -5.22 5.35 -3.21
N THR A 37 -4.03 5.78 -3.60
CA THR A 37 -3.48 7.11 -3.28
C THR A 37 -4.35 8.25 -3.79
N THR A 38 -4.90 8.12 -5.00
CA THR A 38 -5.79 9.13 -5.59
C THR A 38 -7.07 9.29 -4.75
N GLN A 39 -7.69 8.17 -4.39
CA GLN A 39 -8.91 8.18 -3.59
C GLN A 39 -8.66 8.63 -2.15
N ALA A 40 -7.52 8.26 -1.57
CA ALA A 40 -7.08 8.76 -0.27
C ALA A 40 -6.99 10.29 -0.23
N ARG A 41 -6.31 10.87 -1.23
CA ARG A 41 -6.12 12.31 -1.34
C ARG A 41 -7.46 13.02 -1.53
N ARG A 42 -8.33 12.47 -2.37
CA ARG A 42 -9.69 13.00 -2.58
C ARG A 42 -10.51 12.96 -1.30
N PHE A 43 -10.51 11.83 -0.59
CA PHE A 43 -11.22 11.66 0.67
C PHE A 43 -10.80 12.69 1.74
N LEU A 44 -9.49 12.90 1.92
CA LEU A 44 -8.99 13.89 2.87
C LEU A 44 -9.32 15.32 2.44
N MET A 45 -9.17 15.63 1.15
CA MET A 45 -9.51 16.95 0.60
C MET A 45 -11.00 17.29 0.78
N GLU A 46 -11.90 16.32 0.62
CA GLU A 46 -13.34 16.48 0.90
C GLU A 46 -13.63 16.85 2.37
N ARG A 47 -12.69 16.55 3.28
CA ARG A 47 -12.76 16.88 4.72
C ARG A 47 -11.98 18.15 5.08
N GLY A 48 -11.41 18.84 4.08
CA GLY A 48 -10.56 20.02 4.30
C GLY A 48 -9.17 19.67 4.84
N GLU A 49 -8.74 18.43 4.71
CA GLU A 49 -7.45 17.93 5.18
C GLU A 49 -6.47 17.74 4.00
N ASN A 50 -5.17 17.88 4.28
CA ASN A 50 -4.13 17.69 3.28
C ASN A 50 -3.51 16.30 3.40
N TYR A 51 -3.54 15.50 2.34
CA TYR A 51 -2.92 14.17 2.32
C TYR A 51 -1.43 14.18 2.65
N ASP A 52 -0.72 15.24 2.24
CA ASP A 52 0.72 15.32 2.45
C ASP A 52 1.08 15.59 3.92
N THR A 53 0.14 16.05 4.75
CA THR A 53 0.34 16.24 6.19
C THR A 53 0.08 14.97 7.00
N PHE A 54 -0.08 13.81 6.36
CA PHE A 54 -0.18 12.52 7.05
C PHE A 54 1.16 11.78 6.99
N TYR A 55 1.44 10.98 8.02
CA TYR A 55 2.53 10.02 8.01
C TYR A 55 2.12 8.77 7.24
N HIS A 56 2.85 8.46 6.16
CA HIS A 56 2.50 7.38 5.24
C HIS A 56 3.25 6.08 5.59
N VAL A 57 2.50 5.03 5.92
CA VAL A 57 3.02 3.68 6.13
C VAL A 57 2.53 2.80 4.97
N SER A 58 3.43 2.46 4.05
CA SER A 58 3.12 1.61 2.90
C SER A 58 4.18 0.52 2.73
N PHE A 59 3.73 -0.73 2.68
CA PHE A 59 4.59 -1.88 2.39
C PHE A 59 5.31 -1.70 1.05
N ASP A 60 4.56 -1.24 0.05
CA ASP A 60 5.00 -1.00 -1.31
C ASP A 60 6.16 -0.01 -1.32
N ALA A 61 5.99 1.11 -0.63
CA ALA A 61 6.99 2.17 -0.58
C ALA A 61 8.26 1.75 0.20
N ILE A 62 8.14 0.92 1.25
CA ILE A 62 9.30 0.35 1.97
C ILE A 62 10.11 -0.57 1.05
N LEU A 63 9.43 -1.44 0.31
CA LEU A 63 10.09 -2.35 -0.63
C LEU A 63 10.76 -1.58 -1.77
N GLU A 64 10.01 -0.65 -2.39
CA GLU A 64 10.43 0.11 -3.56
C GLU A 64 11.52 1.14 -3.28
N SER A 65 11.70 1.59 -2.04
CA SER A 65 12.81 2.47 -1.65
C SER A 65 14.13 1.72 -1.46
N HIS A 66 14.12 0.39 -1.44
CA HIS A 66 15.32 -0.39 -1.19
C HIS A 66 16.14 -0.63 -2.46
N ALA A 67 17.37 -0.11 -2.48
CA ALA A 67 18.27 -0.20 -3.64
C ALA A 67 18.50 -1.65 -4.10
N VAL A 68 18.72 -2.59 -3.17
CA VAL A 68 18.94 -4.01 -3.52
C VAL A 68 17.70 -4.63 -4.18
N TYR A 69 16.50 -4.19 -3.79
CA TYR A 69 15.28 -4.67 -4.43
C TYR A 69 15.19 -4.19 -5.87
N ARG A 70 15.42 -2.89 -6.11
CA ARG A 70 15.46 -2.33 -7.46
C ARG A 70 16.55 -2.96 -8.32
N GLU A 71 17.73 -3.17 -7.76
CA GLU A 71 18.85 -3.80 -8.46
C GLU A 71 18.53 -5.23 -8.89
N ARG A 72 18.01 -6.05 -7.98
CA ARG A 72 17.67 -7.46 -8.26
C ARG A 72 16.52 -7.59 -9.25
N THR A 73 15.47 -6.79 -9.08
CA THR A 73 14.34 -6.79 -10.02
C THR A 73 14.77 -6.28 -11.40
N GLY A 74 15.60 -5.25 -11.46
CA GLY A 74 16.21 -4.76 -12.69
C GLY A 74 17.12 -5.80 -13.36
N ALA A 75 17.93 -6.52 -12.58
CA ALA A 75 18.79 -7.59 -13.09
C ALA A 75 17.97 -8.77 -13.64
N ALA A 76 16.94 -9.21 -12.90
CA ALA A 76 16.03 -10.25 -13.35
C ALA A 76 15.28 -9.85 -14.62
N TYR A 77 14.83 -8.59 -14.71
CA TYR A 77 14.22 -8.05 -15.92
C TYR A 77 15.20 -8.04 -17.10
N ARG A 78 16.43 -7.52 -16.93
CA ARG A 78 17.44 -7.51 -18.00
C ARG A 78 17.76 -8.91 -18.50
N ALA A 79 17.99 -9.85 -17.59
CA ALA A 79 18.26 -11.25 -17.93
C ALA A 79 17.11 -11.89 -18.72
N LEU A 80 15.85 -11.57 -18.37
CA LEU A 80 14.69 -12.02 -19.11
C LEU A 80 14.64 -11.42 -20.53
N MET A 81 15.03 -10.15 -20.68
CA MET A 81 14.97 -9.44 -21.97
C MET A 81 16.10 -9.80 -22.94
N GLU A 82 17.23 -10.34 -22.49
CA GLU A 82 18.42 -10.62 -23.32
C GLU A 82 18.13 -11.47 -24.57
N ASN A 83 17.14 -12.37 -24.51
CA ASN A 83 16.78 -13.26 -25.62
C ASN A 83 15.31 -13.14 -26.05
N ARG A 84 14.65 -12.05 -25.63
CA ARG A 84 13.21 -11.89 -25.79
C ARG A 84 12.87 -10.99 -26.96
N ALA A 85 11.85 -11.36 -27.72
CA ALA A 85 11.27 -10.47 -28.72
C ALA A 85 10.70 -9.19 -28.04
N PRO A 86 10.74 -8.03 -28.73
CA PRO A 86 10.07 -6.83 -28.26
C PRO A 86 8.56 -7.05 -28.09
N GLY A 87 7.97 -6.51 -27.01
CA GLY A 87 6.53 -6.58 -26.74
C GLY A 87 6.21 -6.51 -25.24
N PRO A 88 4.92 -6.39 -24.86
CA PRO A 88 4.49 -6.41 -23.46
C PRO A 88 4.86 -7.72 -22.76
N LEU A 89 5.19 -7.66 -21.46
CA LEU A 89 5.46 -8.85 -20.66
C LEU A 89 4.22 -9.76 -20.57
N THR A 90 4.43 -11.06 -20.68
CA THR A 90 3.37 -12.06 -20.47
C THR A 90 3.11 -12.25 -18.97
N ASP A 91 1.97 -12.85 -18.61
CA ASP A 91 1.69 -13.18 -17.21
C ASP A 91 2.68 -14.19 -16.61
N GLU A 92 3.26 -15.07 -17.42
CA GLU A 92 4.28 -16.02 -16.96
C GLU A 92 5.57 -15.29 -16.58
N GLU A 93 5.98 -14.35 -17.43
CA GLU A 93 7.14 -13.49 -17.21
C GLU A 93 6.95 -12.57 -15.99
N LEU A 94 5.77 -11.97 -15.87
CA LEU A 94 5.39 -11.21 -14.67
C LEU A 94 5.37 -12.11 -13.43
N GLY A 95 4.97 -13.38 -13.58
CA GLY A 95 5.05 -14.40 -12.53
C GLY A 95 6.49 -14.64 -12.06
N ILE A 96 7.42 -14.86 -12.99
CA ILE A 96 8.86 -15.04 -12.69
C ILE A 96 9.40 -13.82 -11.95
N LEU A 97 9.16 -12.62 -12.48
CA LEU A 97 9.62 -11.35 -11.90
C LEU A 97 9.00 -11.08 -10.53
N SER A 98 7.73 -11.47 -10.31
CA SER A 98 7.06 -11.35 -9.01
C SER A 98 7.73 -12.21 -7.93
N GLY A 99 8.38 -13.31 -8.33
CA GLY A 99 9.16 -14.19 -7.45
C GLY A 99 10.30 -13.47 -6.71
N VAL A 100 10.89 -12.43 -7.32
CA VAL A 100 11.92 -11.61 -6.66
C VAL A 100 11.33 -10.90 -5.43
N SER A 101 10.14 -10.31 -5.56
CA SER A 101 9.44 -9.67 -4.45
C SER A 101 9.10 -10.65 -3.33
N ALA A 102 8.63 -11.85 -3.69
CA ALA A 102 8.34 -12.91 -2.71
C ALA A 102 9.60 -13.39 -1.97
N SER A 103 10.74 -13.52 -2.67
CA SER A 103 12.02 -13.89 -2.05
C SER A 103 12.52 -12.83 -1.08
N MET A 104 12.40 -11.55 -1.43
CA MET A 104 12.84 -10.47 -0.55
C MET A 104 11.96 -10.33 0.69
N GLN A 105 10.66 -10.62 0.57
CA GLN A 105 9.73 -10.64 1.69
C GLN A 105 10.07 -11.68 2.76
N SER A 106 10.56 -12.84 2.36
CA SER A 106 10.95 -13.92 3.27
C SER A 106 12.39 -13.77 3.76
N SER A 107 13.23 -13.04 3.04
CA SER A 107 14.61 -12.80 3.39
C SER A 107 14.79 -11.77 4.53
N ARG A 108 15.84 -11.93 5.33
CA ARG A 108 16.35 -10.89 6.26
C ARG A 108 17.29 -9.90 5.57
N GLU A 109 17.31 -9.86 4.23
CA GLU A 109 18.30 -9.10 3.47
C GLU A 109 18.13 -7.58 3.60
N LEU A 110 17.01 -7.13 4.14
CA LEU A 110 16.74 -5.74 4.46
C LEU A 110 17.19 -5.41 5.88
N TYR A 111 18.45 -4.99 6.04
CA TYR A 111 19.00 -4.56 7.33
C TYR A 111 18.93 -5.63 8.45
N GLY A 112 18.96 -6.92 8.08
CA GLY A 112 18.78 -8.02 9.04
C GLY A 112 17.32 -8.22 9.49
N ARG A 113 16.39 -7.45 8.93
CA ARG A 113 14.96 -7.41 9.26
C ARG A 113 14.13 -7.92 8.09
N THR A 114 12.92 -8.34 8.39
CA THR A 114 11.90 -8.61 7.36
C THR A 114 11.21 -7.30 6.98
N ILE A 115 10.66 -7.19 5.77
CA ILE A 115 9.84 -6.01 5.40
C ILE A 115 8.64 -5.87 6.36
N ARG A 116 8.09 -7.00 6.82
CA ARG A 116 6.98 -7.02 7.78
C ARG A 116 7.38 -6.34 9.10
N SER A 117 8.57 -6.60 9.62
CA SER A 117 9.08 -5.91 10.82
C SER A 117 9.30 -4.42 10.56
N LEU A 118 9.86 -4.04 9.41
CA LEU A 118 10.06 -2.62 9.07
C LEU A 118 8.73 -1.86 8.99
N ARG A 119 7.70 -2.46 8.40
CA ARG A 119 6.35 -1.87 8.34
C ARG A 119 5.75 -1.71 9.73
N LYS A 120 5.89 -2.72 10.58
CA LYS A 120 5.41 -2.67 11.96
C LYS A 120 6.12 -1.56 12.76
N GLU A 121 7.45 -1.51 12.69
CA GLU A 121 8.25 -0.47 13.35
C GLU A 121 7.91 0.94 12.85
N ALA A 122 7.67 1.11 11.54
CA ALA A 122 7.23 2.39 10.99
C ALA A 122 5.87 2.81 11.55
N LEU A 123 4.91 1.87 11.63
CA LEU A 123 3.61 2.12 12.25
C LEU A 123 3.73 2.48 13.73
N GLU A 124 4.47 1.69 14.51
CA GLU A 124 4.72 1.94 15.94
C GLU A 124 5.36 3.31 16.15
N TYR A 125 6.34 3.68 15.33
CA TYR A 125 6.96 4.99 15.38
C TYR A 125 5.95 6.13 15.14
N GLY A 126 5.12 6.04 14.10
CA GLY A 126 4.08 7.05 13.84
C GLY A 126 3.07 7.19 14.99
N VAL A 127 2.73 6.06 15.62
CA VAL A 127 1.83 5.99 16.80
C VAL A 127 2.46 6.62 18.03
N GLU A 128 3.72 6.29 18.33
CA GLU A 128 4.49 6.90 19.43
C GLU A 128 4.59 8.42 19.26
N GLN A 129 4.73 8.88 18.02
CA GLN A 129 4.72 10.30 17.70
C GLN A 129 3.31 10.90 17.69
N GLY A 130 2.23 10.14 17.83
CA GLY A 130 0.85 10.65 17.81
C GLY A 130 0.53 11.44 16.54
N TRP A 131 1.06 11.03 15.39
CA TRP A 131 0.80 11.64 14.10
C TRP A 131 -0.49 11.12 13.49
N ASN A 132 -1.08 11.89 12.58
CA ASN A 132 -2.09 11.40 11.65
C ASN A 132 -1.42 10.43 10.67
N ILE A 133 -2.04 9.27 10.41
CA ILE A 133 -1.42 8.16 9.67
C ILE A 133 -2.28 7.77 8.47
N VAL A 134 -1.67 7.63 7.31
CA VAL A 134 -2.23 6.86 6.20
C VAL A 134 -1.52 5.51 6.16
N TYR A 135 -2.28 4.44 6.36
CA TYR A 135 -1.80 3.07 6.33
C TYR A 135 -2.26 2.39 5.04
N ASP A 136 -1.35 2.27 4.07
CA ASP A 136 -1.59 1.70 2.75
C ASP A 136 -1.30 0.19 2.77
N THR A 137 -2.33 -0.59 2.43
CA THR A 137 -2.25 -2.04 2.37
C THR A 137 -3.04 -2.61 1.20
N THR A 138 -2.81 -3.87 0.88
CA THR A 138 -3.80 -4.70 0.20
C THR A 138 -4.49 -5.51 1.29
N PHE A 139 -5.81 -5.62 1.26
CA PHE A 139 -6.57 -6.36 2.28
C PHE A 139 -6.44 -7.88 2.07
N CYS A 140 -5.22 -8.43 2.15
CA CYS A 140 -4.94 -9.82 1.83
C CYS A 140 -4.32 -10.64 2.98
N THR A 141 -4.31 -10.12 4.23
CA THR A 141 -3.92 -10.90 5.43
C THR A 141 -4.46 -10.27 6.72
N ASN A 142 -4.27 -10.95 7.87
CA ASN A 142 -4.59 -10.54 9.26
C ASN A 142 -3.89 -9.24 9.73
N VAL A 143 -3.55 -8.32 8.82
CA VAL A 143 -2.96 -7.01 9.11
C VAL A 143 -3.86 -6.22 10.05
N LEU A 144 -5.17 -6.28 9.86
CA LEU A 144 -6.11 -5.63 10.76
C LEU A 144 -5.93 -6.17 12.19
N GLU A 145 -6.03 -7.49 12.37
CA GLU A 145 -5.96 -8.12 13.69
C GLU A 145 -4.63 -7.88 14.40
N ARG A 146 -3.53 -7.99 13.66
CA ARG A 146 -2.18 -7.97 14.23
C ARG A 146 -1.61 -6.57 14.38
N ASP A 147 -1.80 -5.72 13.37
CA ASP A 147 -1.11 -4.43 13.29
C ASP A 147 -2.06 -3.28 13.71
N ILE A 148 -3.38 -3.39 13.47
CA ILE A 148 -4.33 -2.27 13.66
C ILE A 148 -5.18 -2.39 14.92
N LEU A 149 -5.72 -3.58 15.25
CA LEU A 149 -6.59 -3.77 16.42
C LEU A 149 -5.97 -3.28 17.74
N PRO A 150 -4.66 -3.46 17.99
CA PRO A 150 -4.04 -2.92 19.20
C PRO A 150 -4.10 -1.38 19.30
N LEU A 151 -4.32 -0.68 18.19
CA LEU A 151 -4.24 0.78 18.08
C LEU A 151 -5.61 1.47 18.15
N LEU A 152 -6.71 0.71 18.20
CA LEU A 152 -8.08 1.25 18.10
C LEU A 152 -8.44 2.28 19.18
N HIS A 153 -7.83 2.18 20.36
CA HIS A 153 -8.14 3.08 21.48
C HIS A 153 -7.41 4.43 21.39
N SER A 154 -6.30 4.51 20.65
CA SER A 154 -5.48 5.72 20.54
C SER A 154 -5.85 6.63 19.36
N TYR A 155 -6.63 6.12 18.41
CA TYR A 155 -6.86 6.78 17.12
C TYR A 155 -8.35 6.85 16.76
N ASP A 156 -8.71 7.87 15.97
CA ASP A 156 -9.94 7.88 15.19
C ASP A 156 -9.67 7.20 13.84
N ILE A 157 -10.29 6.04 13.63
CA ILE A 157 -9.92 5.14 12.51
C ILE A 157 -10.99 5.15 11.43
N THR A 158 -10.53 5.32 10.18
CA THR A 158 -11.34 5.12 8.98
C THR A 158 -10.71 4.06 8.09
N VAL A 159 -11.51 3.09 7.62
CA VAL A 159 -11.11 2.05 6.67
C VAL A 159 -11.73 2.39 5.31
N LEU A 160 -10.89 2.72 4.34
CA LEU A 160 -11.28 2.98 2.96
C LEU A 160 -11.02 1.75 2.09
N HIS A 161 -12.07 1.21 1.49
CA HIS A 161 -11.97 0.21 0.44
C HIS A 161 -12.10 0.87 -0.92
N VAL A 162 -11.03 0.85 -1.71
CA VAL A 162 -11.01 1.44 -3.04
C VAL A 162 -11.27 0.35 -4.08
N VAL A 163 -12.30 0.56 -4.90
CA VAL A 163 -12.73 -0.36 -5.95
C VAL A 163 -12.71 0.34 -7.32
N ALA A 164 -12.50 -0.43 -8.38
CA ALA A 164 -12.59 0.04 -9.76
C ALA A 164 -12.94 -1.13 -10.69
N PRO A 165 -13.45 -0.85 -11.91
CA PRO A 165 -13.60 -1.88 -12.93
C PRO A 165 -12.29 -2.65 -13.21
N GLU A 166 -12.39 -3.97 -13.39
CA GLU A 166 -11.23 -4.85 -13.60
C GLU A 166 -10.34 -4.36 -14.76
N GLU A 167 -10.94 -3.99 -15.89
CA GLU A 167 -10.23 -3.52 -17.09
C GLU A 167 -9.52 -2.17 -16.89
N GLN A 168 -9.98 -1.35 -15.95
CA GLN A 168 -9.27 -0.14 -15.56
C GLN A 168 -8.02 -0.51 -14.75
N ILE A 169 -8.15 -1.43 -13.79
CA ILE A 169 -7.03 -1.87 -12.96
C ILE A 169 -5.95 -2.50 -13.83
N LYS A 170 -6.32 -3.38 -14.77
CA LYS A 170 -5.37 -3.99 -15.73
C LYS A 170 -4.59 -2.94 -16.51
N ARG A 171 -5.27 -1.96 -17.12
CA ARG A 171 -4.62 -0.87 -17.85
C ARG A 171 -3.68 -0.04 -16.98
N GLN A 172 -4.07 0.25 -15.74
CA GLN A 172 -3.22 0.99 -14.79
C GLN A 172 -1.97 0.19 -14.39
N LEU A 173 -2.10 -1.13 -14.23
CA LEU A 173 -0.96 -2.00 -13.94
C LEU A 173 0.01 -2.09 -15.10
N GLU A 174 -0.49 -2.25 -16.33
CA GLU A 174 0.32 -2.24 -17.54
C GLU A 174 1.11 -0.94 -17.67
N ALA A 175 0.44 0.21 -17.53
CA ALA A 175 1.07 1.52 -17.57
C ALA A 175 2.15 1.66 -16.48
N ARG A 176 1.86 1.20 -15.25
CA ARG A 176 2.81 1.21 -14.14
C ARG A 176 4.03 0.32 -14.41
N HIS A 177 3.84 -0.86 -14.98
CA HIS A 177 4.96 -1.74 -15.34
C HIS A 177 5.86 -1.08 -16.40
N VAL A 178 5.27 -0.47 -17.43
CA VAL A 178 6.05 0.25 -18.46
C VAL A 178 6.88 1.37 -17.83
N GLN A 179 6.28 2.17 -16.95
CA GLN A 179 7.00 3.24 -16.25
C GLN A 179 8.18 2.69 -15.44
N MET A 180 7.95 1.68 -14.59
CA MET A 180 9.02 1.13 -13.76
C MET A 180 10.17 0.58 -14.61
N ILE A 181 9.86 -0.12 -15.70
CA ILE A 181 10.85 -0.63 -16.64
C ILE A 181 11.72 0.50 -17.20
N GLN A 182 11.11 1.63 -17.56
CA GLN A 182 11.84 2.81 -18.03
C GLN A 182 12.75 3.40 -16.93
N GLU A 183 12.38 3.24 -15.66
CA GLU A 183 13.21 3.58 -14.50
C GLU A 183 14.28 2.50 -14.18
N GLY A 184 14.34 1.40 -14.93
CA GLY A 184 15.36 0.35 -14.83
C GLY A 184 15.08 -0.75 -13.82
N TRP A 185 13.85 -0.85 -13.30
CA TRP A 185 13.43 -1.88 -12.33
C TRP A 185 11.98 -2.29 -12.57
N ILE A 186 11.46 -3.30 -11.89
CA ILE A 186 10.03 -3.62 -12.00
C ILE A 186 9.53 -4.29 -10.74
N ARG A 187 8.37 -3.87 -10.27
CA ARG A 187 7.55 -4.68 -9.38
C ARG A 187 6.45 -5.36 -10.16
N ALA A 188 6.72 -6.58 -10.58
CA ALA A 188 5.78 -7.32 -11.40
C ALA A 188 4.59 -7.83 -10.59
N MET A 189 3.39 -7.60 -11.12
CA MET A 189 2.15 -8.18 -10.65
C MET A 189 1.46 -8.89 -11.83
N PRO A 190 1.21 -10.21 -11.76
CA PRO A 190 0.54 -10.93 -12.84
C PRO A 190 -0.88 -10.40 -13.08
N ILE A 191 -1.14 -9.86 -14.27
CA ILE A 191 -2.39 -9.18 -14.62
C ILE A 191 -3.59 -10.13 -14.47
N LYS A 192 -3.44 -11.41 -14.81
CA LYS A 192 -4.49 -12.42 -14.59
C LYS A 192 -4.94 -12.59 -13.13
N LYS A 193 -4.12 -12.19 -12.14
CA LYS A 193 -4.48 -12.25 -10.72
C LYS A 193 -5.29 -11.05 -10.25
N THR A 194 -5.56 -10.06 -11.12
CA THR A 194 -6.30 -8.85 -10.75
C THR A 194 -7.65 -9.18 -10.11
N ARG A 195 -8.44 -10.08 -10.72
CA ARG A 195 -9.73 -10.49 -10.17
C ARG A 195 -9.63 -11.16 -8.81
N GLU A 196 -8.67 -12.09 -8.65
CA GLU A 196 -8.41 -12.77 -7.38
C GLU A 196 -8.13 -11.75 -6.26
N PHE A 197 -7.29 -10.74 -6.53
CA PHE A 197 -7.01 -9.67 -5.57
C PHE A 197 -8.22 -8.80 -5.25
N MET A 198 -9.07 -8.49 -6.25
CA MET A 198 -10.30 -7.72 -6.03
C MET A 198 -11.27 -8.47 -5.12
N GLU A 199 -11.52 -9.74 -5.41
CA GLU A 199 -12.40 -10.61 -4.62
C GLU A 199 -11.88 -10.78 -3.19
N GLU A 200 -10.57 -11.00 -3.04
CA GLU A 200 -9.93 -11.11 -1.72
C GLU A 200 -10.07 -9.82 -0.92
N CYS A 201 -9.80 -8.66 -1.53
CA CYS A 201 -9.93 -7.37 -0.87
C CYS A 201 -11.37 -7.09 -0.45
N GLN A 202 -12.34 -7.37 -1.32
CA GLN A 202 -13.76 -7.20 -1.02
C GLN A 202 -14.19 -8.08 0.16
N ARG A 203 -13.80 -9.35 0.15
CA ARG A 203 -14.11 -10.30 1.23
C ARG A 203 -13.55 -9.81 2.55
N MET A 204 -12.28 -9.40 2.57
CA MET A 204 -11.62 -8.94 3.77
C MET A 204 -12.19 -7.61 4.28
N PHE A 205 -12.52 -6.66 3.40
CA PHE A 205 -13.22 -5.44 3.80
C PHE A 205 -14.56 -5.75 4.48
N HIS A 206 -15.37 -6.66 3.92
CA HIS A 206 -16.61 -7.09 4.55
C HIS A 206 -16.37 -7.71 5.93
N SER A 207 -15.34 -8.56 6.08
CA SER A 207 -14.98 -9.13 7.39
C SER A 207 -14.58 -8.05 8.39
N ILE A 208 -13.85 -7.02 7.97
CA ILE A 208 -13.50 -5.85 8.81
C ILE A 208 -14.78 -5.14 9.27
N CYS A 209 -15.67 -4.79 8.35
CA CYS A 209 -16.93 -4.11 8.66
C CYS A 209 -17.80 -4.92 9.65
N GLN A 210 -17.88 -6.24 9.46
CA GLN A 210 -18.60 -7.13 10.35
C GLN A 210 -17.97 -7.18 11.75
N TYR A 211 -16.64 -7.30 11.83
CA TYR A 211 -15.92 -7.30 13.11
C TYR A 211 -16.14 -6.01 13.87
N VAL A 212 -16.04 -4.85 13.19
CA VAL A 212 -16.31 -3.53 13.76
C VAL A 212 -17.72 -3.45 14.34
N LYS A 213 -18.72 -3.91 13.58
CA LYS A 213 -20.12 -3.91 13.99
C LYS A 213 -20.37 -4.82 15.20
N ILE A 214 -19.84 -6.04 15.20
CA ILE A 214 -20.05 -7.04 16.27
C ILE A 214 -19.45 -6.55 17.59
N ASN A 215 -18.28 -5.91 17.54
CA ASN A 215 -17.56 -5.47 18.72
C ASN A 215 -17.89 -4.02 19.14
N GLY A 216 -18.86 -3.37 18.48
CA GLY A 216 -19.28 -2.00 18.80
C GLY A 216 -18.15 -0.97 18.65
N LEU A 217 -17.21 -1.21 17.73
CA LEU A 217 -16.06 -0.33 17.54
C LEU A 217 -16.47 0.92 16.75
N HIS A 218 -15.97 2.07 17.17
CA HIS A 218 -16.17 3.35 16.47
C HIS A 218 -15.19 3.49 15.30
N ILE A 219 -15.26 2.58 14.32
CA ILE A 219 -14.47 2.64 13.08
C ILE A 219 -15.41 2.96 11.92
N CYS A 220 -15.08 4.00 11.15
CA CYS A 220 -15.79 4.29 9.91
C CYS A 220 -15.29 3.37 8.80
N CYS A 221 -16.17 2.64 8.13
CA CYS A 221 -15.82 1.82 6.97
C CYS A 221 -16.52 2.37 5.74
N GLU A 222 -15.77 2.65 4.69
CA GLU A 222 -16.29 3.33 3.50
C GLU A 222 -15.72 2.71 2.23
N GLU A 223 -16.60 2.45 1.26
CA GLU A 223 -16.20 2.00 -0.07
C GLU A 223 -16.18 3.17 -1.04
N ARG A 224 -15.12 3.29 -1.83
CA ARG A 224 -14.88 4.38 -2.78
C ARG A 224 -14.62 3.81 -4.16
N VAL A 225 -15.46 4.19 -5.12
CA VAL A 225 -15.29 3.84 -6.52
C VAL A 225 -14.31 4.82 -7.17
N ASN A 226 -13.21 4.30 -7.71
CA ASN A 226 -12.27 5.07 -8.50
C ASN A 226 -12.76 5.16 -9.95
N ASP A 227 -13.73 6.02 -10.19
CA ASP A 227 -14.24 6.32 -11.53
C ASP A 227 -13.26 7.28 -12.25
N PRO A 228 -12.77 6.96 -13.46
CA PRO A 228 -11.98 7.89 -14.25
C PRO A 228 -12.85 9.11 -14.62
N LEU A 229 -12.47 10.27 -14.09
CA LEU A 229 -13.00 11.57 -14.54
C LEU A 229 -12.72 11.81 -16.01
#